data_AF-A0A173XNS8-F1
#
_entry.id   AF-A0A173XNS8-F1
#
_cell.length_a   1.000
_cell.length_b   1.000
_cell.length_c   1.000
_cell.angle_alpha   90.00
_cell.angle_beta   90.00
_cell.angle_gamma   90.00
#
_symmetry.space_group_name_H-M   'P 1'
#
loop_
_entity.id
_entity.type
_entity.pdbx_description
1 polymer ?
#
loop_
_entity_poly.entity_id
_entity_poly.type
_entity_poly.pdbx_seq_one_letter_code
_entity_poly.pdbx_strand_id
1 'polypeptide(L)' 'MRAAIKEAGIDDIGLCTDEKIHTTLAMVHTYPDGDRDFSFYRNPGADMMLNKTEISEDILKETEMQISKKL' A
#
# COMPACT_ATOMS: atom_id res chain seq x y z
N MET A 1 -6.07 -9.14 2.09
CA MET A 1 -4.85 -8.42 1.64
C MET A 1 -3.58 -9.22 1.92
N ARG A 2 -3.18 -9.44 3.19
CA ARG A 2 -1.94 -10.16 3.55
C ARG A 2 -1.76 -11.51 2.85
N ALA A 3 -2.81 -12.35 2.83
CA ALA A 3 -2.77 -13.64 2.14
C ALA A 3 -2.44 -13.51 0.65
N ALA A 4 -3.07 -12.57 -0.06
CA ALA A 4 -2.82 -12.34 -1.49
C ALA A 4 -1.41 -11.82 -1.77
N ILE A 5 -0.86 -10.97 -0.90
CA ILE A 5 0.52 -10.47 -0.99
C ILE A 5 1.52 -11.63 -0.85
N LYS A 6 1.32 -12.51 0.14
CA LYS A 6 2.13 -13.72 0.30
C LYS A 6 2.02 -14.67 -0.88
N GLU A 7 0.82 -14.88 -1.41
CA GLU A 7 0.59 -15.73 -2.58
C GLU A 7 1.33 -15.21 -3.82
N ALA A 8 1.43 -13.88 -3.98
CA ALA A 8 2.21 -13.24 -5.04
C ALA A 8 3.74 -13.29 -4.79
N GLY A 9 4.21 -13.89 -3.70
CA GLY A 9 5.63 -13.95 -3.35
C GLY A 9 6.21 -12.65 -2.81
N ILE A 10 5.35 -11.72 -2.36
CA ILE A 10 5.76 -10.45 -1.77
C ILE A 10 5.89 -10.63 -0.25
N ASP A 11 7.00 -10.15 0.31
CA ASP A 11 7.22 -10.13 1.76
C ASP A 11 6.26 -9.15 2.45
N ASP A 12 5.64 -9.60 3.54
CA ASP A 12 4.65 -8.85 4.31
C ASP A 12 5.16 -8.38 5.68
N ILE A 13 6.46 -8.55 5.99
CA ILE A 13 7.07 -8.12 7.26
C ILE A 13 6.84 -6.62 7.51
N GLY A 14 6.89 -5.79 6.47
CA GLY A 14 6.64 -4.35 6.57
C GLY A 14 5.16 -3.94 6.60
N LEU A 15 4.21 -4.88 6.53
CA LEU A 15 2.77 -4.57 6.49
C LEU A 15 2.22 -4.38 7.91
N CYS A 16 1.99 -3.12 8.29
CA CYS A 16 1.37 -2.73 9.55
C CYS A 16 -0.15 -2.98 9.57
N THR A 17 -0.74 -3.05 10.76
CA THR A 17 -2.19 -3.17 10.95
C THR A 17 -2.63 -2.15 12.00
N ASP A 18 -3.56 -1.29 11.63
CA ASP A 18 -4.21 -0.36 12.56
C ASP A 18 -5.50 -1.00 13.08
N GLU A 19 -5.64 -1.12 14.40
CA GLU A 19 -6.82 -1.75 15.03
C GLU A 19 -8.04 -0.82 15.08
N LYS A 20 -7.85 0.48 14.88
CA LYS A 20 -8.88 1.52 15.05
C LYS A 20 -9.35 2.10 13.73
N ILE A 21 -8.45 2.24 12.76
CA ILE A 21 -8.74 2.84 11.46
C ILE A 21 -8.94 1.75 10.41
N HIS A 22 -10.04 1.81 9.67
CA HIS A 22 -10.39 0.79 8.69
C HIS A 22 -9.47 0.82 7.47
N THR A 23 -9.34 -0.32 6.79
CA THR A 23 -8.67 -0.38 5.49
C THR A 23 -9.40 0.52 4.47
N THR A 24 -8.64 1.26 3.69
CA THR A 24 -9.15 2.10 2.59
C THR A 24 -9.86 1.28 1.53
N LEU A 25 -11.01 1.78 1.07
CA LEU A 25 -11.72 1.23 -0.08
C LEU A 25 -11.62 2.17 -1.28
N ALA A 26 -11.41 1.59 -2.46
CA ALA A 26 -11.51 2.27 -3.74
C ALA A 26 -12.64 1.62 -4.54
N MET A 27 -13.59 2.42 -4.99
CA MET A 27 -14.69 2.02 -5.87
C MET A 27 -14.34 2.50 -7.27
N VAL A 28 -14.41 1.59 -8.24
CA VAL A 28 -14.07 1.88 -9.64
C VAL A 28 -15.32 1.71 -10.48
N HIS A 29 -15.75 2.79 -11.13
CA HIS A 29 -16.79 2.76 -12.14
C HIS A 29 -16.14 2.78 -13.52
N THR A 30 -16.42 1.78 -14.35
CA THR A 30 -15.90 1.72 -15.73
C THR A 30 -17.04 2.05 -16.69
N TYR A 31 -16.86 3.12 -17.48
CA TYR A 31 -17.82 3.57 -18.48
C TYR A 31 -17.79 2.66 -19.73
N PRO A 32 -18.83 2.72 -20.60
CA PRO A 32 -18.89 1.89 -21.81
C PRO A 32 -17.74 2.10 -22.80
N ASP A 33 -17.10 3.27 -22.80
CA ASP A 33 -15.92 3.60 -23.62
C ASP A 33 -14.60 3.11 -23.00
N GLY A 34 -14.65 2.53 -21.80
CA GLY A 34 -13.49 2.02 -21.07
C GLY A 34 -12.85 3.03 -20.11
N ASP A 35 -13.35 4.26 -20.04
CA ASP A 35 -12.88 5.24 -19.05
C ASP A 35 -13.22 4.78 -17.63
N ARG A 36 -12.35 5.11 -16.68
CA ARG A 36 -12.49 4.70 -15.28
C ARG A 36 -12.61 5.91 -14.37
N ASP A 37 -13.68 5.96 -13.59
CA ASP A 37 -13.86 6.89 -12.48
C ASP A 37 -13.60 6.19 -11.15
N PHE A 38 -12.99 6.92 -10.21
CA PHE A 38 -12.51 6.39 -8.94
C PHE A 38 -13.07 7.19 -7.78
N SER A 39 -13.76 6.51 -6.88
CA SER A 39 -14.19 7.07 -5.59
C SER A 39 -13.48 6.38 -4.44
N PHE A 40 -13.09 7.14 -3.42
CA PHE A 40 -12.28 6.63 -2.31
C PHE A 40 -12.96 6.84 -0.95
N TYR A 41 -13.01 5.79 -0.14
CA TYR A 41 -13.45 5.87 1.26
C TYR A 41 -12.23 5.77 2.17
N ARG A 42 -11.74 6.94 2.61
CA ARG A 42 -10.46 7.12 3.31
C ARG A 42 -10.52 8.13 4.46
N ASN A 43 -11.64 8.33 5.16
CA ASN A 43 -11.75 9.46 6.10
C ASN A 43 -11.75 9.09 7.60
N PRO A 44 -10.59 8.77 8.22
CA PRO A 44 -9.30 8.40 7.65
C PRO A 44 -9.28 6.91 7.23
N GLY A 45 -8.39 6.53 6.31
CA GLY A 45 -8.09 5.13 6.01
C GLY A 45 -6.75 4.70 6.61
N ALA A 46 -6.57 3.40 6.88
CA ALA A 46 -5.39 2.87 7.56
C ALA A 46 -4.07 3.15 6.81
N ASP A 47 -4.11 3.26 5.48
CA ASP A 47 -2.96 3.63 4.64
C ASP A 47 -2.44 5.05 4.95
N MET A 48 -3.28 5.92 5.49
CA MET A 48 -2.91 7.29 5.87
C MET A 48 -2.28 7.37 7.27
N MET A 49 -2.31 6.29 8.04
CA MET A 49 -1.93 6.28 9.46
C MET A 49 -0.49 5.82 9.71
N LEU A 50 0.18 5.28 8.69
CA LEU A 50 1.57 4.85 8.80
C LEU A 50 2.46 6.01 9.27
N ASN A 51 3.23 5.77 10.33
CA ASN A 51 4.05 6.80 10.92
C ASN A 51 5.52 6.38 11.07
N LYS A 52 6.38 7.36 11.39
CA LYS A 52 7.84 7.17 11.41
C LYS A 52 8.31 6.07 12.36
N THR A 53 7.62 5.83 13.48
CA THR A 53 8.04 4.81 14.46
C THR A 53 7.72 3.39 14.01
N GLU A 54 6.88 3.23 12.98
CA GLU A 54 6.51 1.93 12.40
C GLU A 54 7.43 1.53 11.24
N ILE A 55 8.33 2.43 10.81
CA ILE A 55 9.29 2.15 9.74
C ILE A 55 10.48 1.38 10.32
N SER A 56 10.62 0.11 9.95
CA SER A 56 11.79 -0.69 10.30
C SER A 56 12.98 -0.32 9.42
N GLU A 57 14.02 0.26 10.03
CA GLU A 57 15.28 0.57 9.34
C GLU A 57 16.01 -0.68 8.83
N ASP A 58 15.80 -1.83 9.47
CA ASP A 58 16.46 -3.07 9.06
C ASP A 58 15.91 -3.57 7.72
N ILE A 59 14.59 -3.44 7.50
CA ILE A 59 13.98 -3.71 6.18
C ILE A 59 14.61 -2.79 5.13
N LEU A 60 14.83 -1.51 5.44
CA LEU A 60 15.41 -0.56 4.48
C LEU A 60 16.88 -0.90 4.15
N LYS A 61 17.68 -1.36 5.12
CA LYS A 61 19.08 -1.75 4.90
C LYS A 61 19.23 -2.95 3.97
N GLU A 62 18.23 -3.82 3.92
CA GLU A 62 18.19 -5.00 3.06
C GLU A 62 17.63 -4.71 1.66
N THR A 63 17.25 -3.46 1.37
CA THR A 63 16.75 -3.06 0.04
C THR A 63 17.83 -2.45 -0.84
N GLU A 64 17.80 -2.76 -2.13
CA GLU A 64 18.55 -1.99 -3.12
C GLU A 64 17.71 -0.80 -3.61
N MET A 65 18.20 0.40 -3.38
CA MET A 65 17.56 1.60 -3.94
C MET A 65 17.84 1.64 -5.45
N GLN A 66 16.79 1.46 -6.25
CA GLN A 66 16.82 1.69 -7.70
C GLN A 66 16.92 3.19 -7.97
N ILE A 67 18.07 3.80 -7.72
CA ILE A 67 18.38 5.11 -8.26
C ILE A 67 18.58 4.88 -9.75
N SER A 68 17.65 5.38 -10.57
CA SER A 68 17.73 5.30 -12.03
C SER A 68 19.15 5.71 -12.44
N LYS A 69 19.95 4.75 -12.95
CA LYS A 69 21.26 5.01 -13.53
C LYS A 69 21.05 5.84 -14.80
N LYS A 70 20.85 7.15 -14.63
CA LYS A 70 21.06 8.14 -15.67
C LYS A 70 22.55 8.44 -15.68
N LEU A 71 23.29 7.63 -16.43
CA LEU A 71 24.53 8.04 -17.08
C LEU A 71 24.22 8.20 -18.57
#